data_AF-B4KP02-F1
#
_entry.id   AF-B4KP02-F1
#
_cell.length_a   1.000
_cell.length_b   1.000
_cell.length_c   1.000
_cell.angle_alpha   90.00
_cell.angle_beta   90.00
_cell.angle_gamma   90.00
#
_symmetry.space_group_name_H-M   'P 1'
#
loop_
_entity.id
_entity.type
_entity.pdbx_description
1 polymer ?
#
loop_
_entity_poly.entity_id
_entity_poly.type
_entity_poly.pdbx_seq_one_letter_code
_entity_poly.pdbx_strand_id
1 'polypeptide(L)'
;MFKFVFIASLLVSAVLAAPLTDEELELERQQNENAQYSFSSTINDDINDGSMDREETRDGKKVTGKYSYSDGFVRRTVHYEADENGYRVVKEDMEVIGDGPQFNPEGQADVAGSLIGQYSIKLDNSDTKQHYKDIRQ
;
A
#
# COMPACT_ATOMS: atom_id res chain seq x y z
N MET A 1 -23.16 -44.64 -2.07
CA MET A 1 -22.24 -43.81 -1.24
C MET A 1 -22.01 -42.43 -1.84
N PHE A 2 -21.70 -42.28 -3.15
CA PHE A 2 -21.54 -40.97 -3.79
C PHE A 2 -22.74 -40.00 -3.68
N LYS A 3 -23.99 -40.48 -3.79
CA LYS A 3 -25.20 -39.62 -3.66
C LYS A 3 -25.29 -38.89 -2.32
N PHE A 4 -24.90 -39.53 -1.21
CA PHE A 4 -24.93 -38.91 0.11
C PHE A 4 -23.81 -37.88 0.28
N VAL A 5 -22.65 -38.12 -0.36
CA VAL A 5 -21.54 -37.16 -0.39
C VAL A 5 -21.91 -35.91 -1.19
N PHE A 6 -22.58 -36.06 -2.35
CA PHE A 6 -23.06 -34.92 -3.14
C PHE A 6 -24.14 -34.11 -2.41
N ILE A 7 -25.09 -34.76 -1.74
CA ILE A 7 -26.12 -34.06 -0.97
C ILE A 7 -25.51 -33.33 0.23
N ALA A 8 -24.57 -33.96 0.95
CA ALA A 8 -23.86 -33.31 2.05
C ALA A 8 -23.03 -32.12 1.57
N SER A 9 -22.32 -32.24 0.44
CA SER A 9 -21.58 -31.14 -0.18
C SER A 9 -22.51 -29.99 -0.57
N LEU A 10 -23.66 -30.29 -1.18
CA LEU A 10 -24.63 -29.28 -1.60
C LEU A 10 -25.25 -28.55 -0.40
N LEU A 11 -25.55 -29.27 0.69
CA LEU A 11 -26.06 -28.68 1.92
C LEU A 11 -25.01 -27.77 2.60
N VAL A 12 -23.75 -28.18 2.62
CA VAL A 12 -22.65 -27.33 3.14
C VAL A 12 -22.50 -26.07 2.30
N SER A 13 -22.53 -26.19 0.96
CA SER A 13 -22.51 -25.02 0.07
C SER A 13 -23.71 -24.10 0.28
N ALA A 14 -24.91 -24.64 0.51
CA ALA A 14 -26.11 -23.85 0.78
C ALA A 14 -26.05 -23.12 2.13
N VAL A 15 -25.46 -23.75 3.16
CA VAL A 15 -25.25 -23.12 4.48
C VAL A 15 -24.22 -22.00 4.40
N LEU A 16 -23.10 -22.19 3.68
CA LEU A 16 -22.06 -21.16 3.49
C LEU A 16 -22.53 -19.96 2.64
N ALA A 17 -23.52 -20.17 1.77
CA ALA A 17 -24.09 -19.13 0.90
C ALA A 17 -25.39 -18.52 1.46
N ALA A 18 -25.77 -18.87 2.69
CA ALA A 18 -26.93 -18.26 3.33
C ALA A 18 -26.72 -16.75 3.50
N PRO A 19 -27.75 -15.92 3.27
CA PRO A 19 -27.65 -14.49 3.52
C PRO A 19 -27.39 -14.23 5.00
N LEU A 20 -26.65 -13.16 5.29
CA LEU A 20 -26.43 -12.70 6.65
C LEU A 20 -27.77 -12.44 7.35
N THR A 21 -27.85 -12.84 8.61
CA THR A 21 -28.95 -12.48 9.50
C THR A 21 -28.88 -11.00 9.88
N ASP A 22 -29.99 -10.42 10.32
CA ASP A 22 -30.03 -9.02 10.77
C ASP A 22 -29.05 -8.74 11.93
N GLU A 23 -28.84 -9.74 12.80
CA GLU A 23 -27.88 -9.67 13.91
C GLU A 23 -26.43 -9.59 13.41
N GLU A 24 -26.07 -10.39 12.40
CA GLU A 24 -24.74 -10.37 11.79
C GLU A 24 -24.50 -9.06 11.03
N LEU A 25 -25.51 -8.53 10.33
CA LEU A 25 -25.43 -7.25 9.63
C LEU A 25 -25.21 -6.09 10.60
N GLU A 26 -25.90 -6.10 11.74
CA GLU A 26 -25.73 -5.11 12.79
C GLU A 26 -24.34 -5.20 13.43
N LEU A 27 -23.84 -6.42 13.65
CA LEU A 27 -22.48 -6.64 14.15
C LEU A 27 -21.44 -6.10 13.16
N GLU A 28 -21.59 -6.37 11.86
CA GLU A 28 -20.71 -5.85 10.81
C GLU A 28 -20.72 -4.31 10.79
N ARG A 29 -21.91 -3.70 10.88
CA ARG A 29 -22.06 -2.24 10.96
C ARG A 29 -21.31 -1.66 12.15
N GLN A 30 -21.47 -2.26 13.33
CA GLN A 30 -20.78 -1.84 14.55
C GLN A 30 -19.25 -2.00 14.43
N GLN A 31 -18.78 -3.09 13.84
CA GLN A 31 -17.34 -3.32 13.60
C GLN A 31 -16.78 -2.26 12.65
N ASN A 32 -17.49 -1.95 11.58
CA ASN A 32 -17.08 -0.96 10.58
C ASN A 32 -17.02 0.46 11.18
N GLU A 33 -18.00 0.84 12.01
CA GLU A 33 -18.06 2.14 12.69
C GLU A 33 -16.97 2.33 13.75
N ASN A 34 -16.46 1.25 14.32
CA ASN A 34 -15.41 1.29 15.35
C ASN A 34 -14.02 0.89 14.81
N ALA A 35 -13.91 0.58 13.51
CA ALA A 35 -12.65 0.15 12.91
C ALA A 35 -11.64 1.30 12.88
N GLN A 36 -10.47 1.08 13.47
CA GLN A 36 -9.39 2.07 13.52
C GLN A 36 -8.06 1.42 13.17
N TYR A 37 -7.29 2.11 12.34
CA TYR A 37 -5.88 1.79 12.12
C TYR A 37 -5.10 3.04 11.74
N SER A 38 -3.79 2.96 11.86
CA SER A 38 -2.89 3.92 11.25
C SER A 38 -1.61 3.21 10.84
N PHE A 39 -1.08 3.57 9.68
CA PHE A 39 0.22 3.11 9.25
C PHE A 39 0.98 4.20 8.52
N SER A 40 2.30 4.04 8.50
CA SER A 40 3.18 4.82 7.65
C SER A 40 4.30 3.96 7.08
N SER A 41 4.80 4.36 5.92
CA SER A 41 5.97 3.77 5.27
C SER A 41 6.76 4.83 4.53
N THR A 42 8.07 4.76 4.61
CA THR A 42 9.01 5.62 3.89
C THR A 42 10.07 4.75 3.24
N ILE A 43 10.38 5.06 1.99
CA ILE A 43 11.49 4.52 1.22
C ILE A 43 12.30 5.72 0.75
N ASN A 44 13.56 5.79 1.14
CA ASN A 44 14.52 6.74 0.60
C ASN A 44 15.62 5.96 -0.13
N ASP A 45 15.65 6.05 -1.45
CA ASP A 45 16.59 5.35 -2.33
C ASP A 45 17.69 6.28 -2.82
N ASP A 46 18.83 6.25 -2.15
CA ASP A 46 20.02 7.01 -2.53
C ASP A 46 20.82 6.32 -3.67
N ILE A 47 20.31 5.23 -4.26
CA ILE A 47 20.93 4.55 -5.42
C ILE A 47 20.48 5.21 -6.73
N ASN A 48 19.21 5.63 -6.81
CA ASN A 48 18.62 6.27 -8.00
C ASN A 48 17.78 7.50 -7.64
N ASP A 49 18.08 8.19 -6.53
CA ASP A 49 17.36 9.37 -6.02
C ASP A 49 15.83 9.22 -5.94
N GLY A 50 15.37 7.99 -5.71
CA GLY A 50 13.95 7.66 -5.58
C GLY A 50 13.47 7.90 -4.15
N SER A 51 12.24 8.38 -3.96
CA SER A 51 11.60 8.27 -2.64
C SER A 51 10.12 7.97 -2.75
N MET A 52 9.61 7.23 -1.77
CA MET A 52 8.18 6.94 -1.61
C MET A 52 7.79 7.10 -0.15
N ASP A 53 6.79 7.93 0.11
CA ASP A 53 6.21 8.09 1.43
C ASP A 53 4.72 7.75 1.38
N ARG A 54 4.21 7.14 2.44
CA ARG A 54 2.78 6.90 2.61
C ARG A 54 2.41 6.97 4.07
N GLU A 55 1.29 7.62 4.36
CA GLU A 55 0.62 7.59 5.65
C GLU A 55 -0.88 7.47 5.42
N GLU A 56 -1.54 6.66 6.24
CA GLU A 56 -2.99 6.48 6.18
C GLU A 56 -3.53 6.20 7.57
N THR A 57 -4.64 6.84 7.88
CA THR A 57 -5.39 6.65 9.11
C THR A 57 -6.83 6.35 8.75
N ARG A 58 -7.38 5.34 9.41
CA ARG A 58 -8.81 5.07 9.42
C ARG A 58 -9.38 5.36 10.79
N ASP A 59 -10.47 6.09 10.81
CA ASP A 59 -11.32 6.32 11.98
C ASP A 59 -12.78 6.04 11.62
N GLY A 60 -13.28 4.88 12.07
CA GLY A 60 -14.61 4.38 11.74
C GLY A 60 -14.81 4.22 10.24
N LYS A 61 -15.75 4.99 9.68
CA LYS A 61 -16.08 4.98 8.24
C LYS A 61 -15.21 5.93 7.40
N LYS A 62 -14.32 6.72 8.01
CA LYS A 62 -13.48 7.69 7.31
C LYS A 62 -12.03 7.18 7.23
N VAL A 63 -11.47 7.24 6.04
CA VAL A 63 -10.04 7.05 5.78
C VAL A 63 -9.48 8.36 5.27
N THR A 64 -8.33 8.78 5.78
CA THR A 64 -7.55 9.89 5.25
C THR A 64 -6.10 9.47 5.13
N GLY A 65 -5.43 9.93 4.09
CA GLY A 65 -4.02 9.65 3.94
C GLY A 65 -3.36 10.53 2.89
N LYS A 66 -2.07 10.30 2.72
CA LYS A 66 -1.31 10.84 1.61
C LYS A 66 -0.28 9.83 1.15
N TYR A 67 0.10 9.94 -0.11
CA TYR A 67 1.31 9.32 -0.62
C TYR A 67 2.16 10.34 -1.37
N SER A 68 3.46 10.15 -1.31
CA SER A 68 4.43 10.92 -2.07
C SER A 68 5.29 10.00 -2.90
N TYR A 69 5.63 10.42 -4.11
CA TYR A 69 6.56 9.74 -5.00
C TYR A 69 7.55 10.73 -5.58
N SER A 70 8.81 10.32 -5.67
CA SER A 70 9.90 11.07 -6.27
C SER A 70 10.71 10.17 -7.21
N ASP A 71 11.09 10.73 -8.35
CA ASP A 71 11.99 10.13 -9.34
C ASP A 71 13.34 10.86 -9.44
N GLY A 72 13.65 11.75 -8.49
CA GLY A 72 14.86 12.57 -8.48
C GLY A 72 14.75 13.86 -9.31
N PHE A 73 13.77 13.96 -10.21
CA PHE A 73 13.45 15.21 -10.89
C PHE A 73 12.34 15.96 -10.16
N VAL A 74 11.24 15.26 -9.87
CA VAL A 74 10.04 15.82 -9.28
C VAL A 74 9.56 14.99 -8.11
N ARG A 75 9.03 15.66 -7.09
CA ARG A 75 8.24 15.04 -6.04
C ARG A 75 6.78 15.37 -6.25
N ARG A 76 5.92 14.36 -6.22
CA ARG A 76 4.46 14.50 -6.26
C ARG A 76 3.86 13.98 -4.97
N THR A 77 2.97 14.74 -4.38
CA THR A 77 2.25 14.36 -3.16
C THR A 77 0.76 14.43 -3.44
N VAL A 78 0.03 13.37 -3.10
CA VAL A 78 -1.42 13.29 -3.26
C VAL A 78 -2.05 13.04 -1.90
N HIS A 79 -2.97 13.91 -1.50
CA HIS A 79 -3.79 13.75 -0.31
C HIS A 79 -5.16 13.22 -0.70
N TYR A 80 -5.66 12.24 0.04
CA TYR A 80 -6.93 11.59 -0.24
C TYR A 80 -7.78 11.37 1.00
N GLU A 81 -9.07 11.25 0.77
CA GLU A 81 -10.01 10.74 1.76
C GLU A 81 -10.94 9.70 1.12
N ALA A 82 -11.45 8.78 1.93
CA ALA A 82 -12.52 7.87 1.56
C ALA A 82 -13.55 7.79 2.69
N ASP A 83 -14.81 7.93 2.35
CA ASP A 83 -15.94 7.91 3.27
C ASP A 83 -17.21 7.39 2.57
N GLU A 84 -18.40 7.71 3.10
CA GLU A 84 -19.69 7.32 2.52
C GLU A 84 -19.89 7.85 1.09
N ASN A 85 -19.16 8.89 0.67
CA ASN A 85 -19.19 9.44 -0.68
C ASN A 85 -18.10 8.85 -1.60
N GLY A 86 -17.43 7.77 -1.18
CA GLY A 86 -16.37 7.09 -1.94
C GLY A 86 -14.98 7.72 -1.78
N TYR A 87 -14.03 7.28 -2.62
CA TYR A 87 -12.65 7.80 -2.63
C TYR A 87 -12.53 9.10 -3.42
N ARG A 88 -11.79 10.07 -2.88
CA ARG A 88 -11.51 11.35 -3.54
C ARG A 88 -10.09 11.84 -3.24
N VAL A 89 -9.47 12.46 -4.23
CA VAL A 89 -8.27 13.28 -4.05
C VAL A 89 -8.70 14.68 -3.60
N VAL A 90 -8.15 15.14 -2.48
CA VAL A 90 -8.48 16.45 -1.90
C VAL A 90 -7.40 17.50 -2.16
N LYS A 91 -6.17 17.07 -2.45
CA LYS A 91 -5.04 17.96 -2.77
C LYS A 91 -3.96 17.21 -3.55
N GLU A 92 -3.33 17.89 -4.49
CA GLU A 92 -2.13 17.44 -5.16
C GLU A 92 -1.07 18.54 -5.11
N ASP A 93 0.15 18.17 -4.77
CA ASP A 93 1.32 19.05 -4.79
C ASP A 93 2.39 18.45 -5.73
N MET A 94 3.09 19.32 -6.45
CA MET A 94 4.24 18.95 -7.27
C MET A 94 5.38 19.93 -7.02
N GLU A 95 6.57 19.37 -6.76
CA GLU A 95 7.80 20.12 -6.52
C GLU A 95 8.89 19.61 -7.45
N VAL A 96 9.67 20.51 -8.05
CA VAL A 96 10.90 20.16 -8.77
C VAL A 96 12.01 20.10 -7.74
N ILE A 97 12.65 18.93 -7.60
CA ILE A 97 13.59 18.61 -6.51
C ILE A 97 15.02 18.36 -6.98
N GLY A 98 15.25 18.25 -8.28
CA GLY A 98 16.58 17.99 -8.83
C GLY A 98 16.58 17.81 -10.35
N ASP A 99 17.75 17.45 -10.87
CA ASP A 99 17.99 17.20 -12.30
C ASP A 99 18.02 15.70 -12.62
N GLY A 100 17.35 14.89 -11.79
CA GLY A 100 17.05 13.49 -12.07
C GLY A 100 17.92 12.47 -11.38
N PRO A 101 17.56 11.19 -11.53
CA PRO A 101 18.16 10.13 -10.77
C PRO A 101 19.62 9.98 -11.19
N GLN A 102 20.53 10.28 -10.26
CA GLN A 102 21.94 10.02 -10.39
C GLN A 102 22.23 8.63 -9.82
N PHE A 103 22.71 7.74 -10.68
CA PHE A 103 23.07 6.40 -10.23
C PHE A 103 24.26 6.46 -9.27
N ASN A 104 24.05 5.97 -8.05
CA ASN A 104 25.07 5.88 -7.01
C ASN A 104 25.26 4.41 -6.58
N PRO A 105 26.31 3.72 -7.04
CA PRO A 105 26.55 2.31 -6.71
C PRO A 105 26.90 2.08 -5.23
N GLU A 106 27.29 3.13 -4.52
CA GLU A 106 27.56 3.10 -3.07
C GLU A 106 26.35 3.53 -2.24
N GLY A 107 25.25 3.89 -2.90
CA GLY A 107 23.99 4.28 -2.30
C GLY A 107 23.29 3.14 -1.56
N GLN A 108 22.31 3.49 -0.75
CA GLN A 108 21.44 2.53 -0.08
C GLN A 108 19.99 2.98 -0.14
N ALA A 109 19.07 2.02 -0.15
CA ALA A 109 17.66 2.27 0.02
C ALA A 109 17.26 2.01 1.48
N ASP A 110 16.96 3.07 2.21
CA ASP A 110 16.45 3.01 3.57
C ASP A 110 14.94 2.85 3.55
N VAL A 111 14.45 1.77 4.18
CA VAL A 111 13.03 1.45 4.28
C VAL A 111 12.64 1.48 5.75
N ALA A 112 11.59 2.23 6.05
CA ALA A 112 10.98 2.28 7.37
C ALA A 112 9.47 2.15 7.26
N GLY A 113 8.84 1.47 8.21
CA GLY A 113 7.40 1.50 8.33
C GLY A 113 6.92 1.18 9.74
N SER A 114 5.78 1.76 10.10
CA SER A 114 5.21 1.65 11.45
C SER A 114 4.93 0.20 11.88
N LEU A 115 4.75 -0.72 10.93
CA LEU A 115 4.43 -2.13 11.16
C LEU A 115 5.57 -3.11 10.78
N ILE A 116 6.63 -2.64 10.13
CA ILE A 116 7.70 -3.50 9.56
C ILE A 116 9.10 -3.18 10.11
N GLY A 117 9.23 -2.15 10.95
CA GLY A 117 10.53 -1.71 11.47
C GLY A 117 11.33 -0.93 10.43
N GLN A 118 12.66 -0.92 10.58
CA GLN A 118 13.57 -0.21 9.68
C GLN A 118 14.68 -1.16 9.21
N TYR A 119 15.02 -1.08 7.92
CA TYR A 119 16.13 -1.80 7.32
C TYR A 119 16.67 -1.04 6.10
N SER A 120 17.87 -1.42 5.64
CA SER A 120 18.52 -0.81 4.49
C SER A 120 18.86 -1.87 3.46
N ILE A 121 18.74 -1.54 2.18
CA ILE A 121 19.12 -2.39 1.05
C ILE A 121 20.30 -1.72 0.35
N LYS A 122 21.33 -2.51 0.02
CA LYS A 122 22.46 -2.07 -0.80
C LYS A 122 22.56 -2.93 -2.05
N LEU A 123 23.16 -2.38 -3.10
CA LEU A 123 23.51 -3.17 -4.28
C LEU A 123 24.55 -4.23 -3.91
N ASP A 124 24.41 -5.41 -4.48
CA ASP A 124 25.45 -6.41 -4.45
C ASP A 124 26.47 -6.09 -5.55
N ASN A 125 27.59 -5.51 -5.14
CA ASN A 125 28.67 -5.13 -6.06
C ASN A 125 29.62 -6.30 -6.38
N SER A 126 29.28 -7.54 -6.01
CA SER A 126 30.08 -8.74 -6.33
C SER A 126 29.84 -9.29 -7.74
N ASP A 127 28.72 -8.96 -8.38
CA ASP A 127 28.45 -9.27 -9.79
C ASP A 127 28.75 -8.03 -10.65
N THR A 128 29.35 -8.25 -11.82
CA THR A 128 29.71 -7.17 -12.78
C THR A 128 28.57 -6.84 -13.73
N LYS A 129 27.44 -7.53 -13.62
CA LYS A 129 26.25 -7.26 -14.45
C LYS A 129 25.64 -5.92 -14.06
N GLN A 130 25.29 -5.13 -15.07
CA GLN A 130 24.54 -3.91 -14.83
C GLN A 130 23.18 -4.25 -14.21
N HIS A 131 22.92 -3.72 -13.02
CA HIS A 131 21.67 -3.92 -12.28
C HIS A 131 20.58 -2.90 -12.63
N TYR A 132 20.83 -2.02 -13.62
CA TYR A 132 19.86 -1.06 -14.13
C TYR A 132 19.65 -1.24 -15.63
N LYS A 133 18.46 -0.89 -16.12
CA LYS A 133 18.21 -0.76 -17.55
C LYS A 133 18.70 0.62 -18.00
N ASP A 134 19.68 0.66 -18.90
CA ASP A 134 20.02 1.88 -19.61
C ASP A 134 18.82 2.28 -20.48
N ILE A 135 18.27 3.48 -20.23
CA ILE A 135 17.10 4.02 -20.93
C ILE A 135 17.47 4.39 -22.39
N ARG A 136 18.77 4.41 -22.72
CA ARG A 136 19.30 4.76 -24.04
C ARG A 136 19.63 3.57 -24.95
N GLN A 137 19.30 2.34 -24.54
CA GLN A 137 19.45 1.13 -25.37
C GLN A 137 18.12 0.64 -25.94
#